data_AF-A0A9D0GA01-F1
#
_entry.id   AF-A0A9D0GA01-F1
#
_cell.length_a   1.000
_cell.length_b   1.000
_cell.length_c   1.000
_cell.angle_alpha   90.00
_cell.angle_beta   90.00
_cell.angle_gamma   90.00
#
_symmetry.space_group_name_H-M   'P 1'
#
loop_
_entity.id
_entity.type
_entity.pdbx_description
1 polymer ?
#
loop_
_entity_poly.entity_id
_entity_poly.type
_entity_poly.pdbx_seq_one_letter_code
_entity_poly.pdbx_strand_id
1 'polypeptide(L)' 'MEPPFGPLLVKLGPLAIHWYGFLIALGIVLGAQVATYLARRAGEDPEIIWDMMVVVVLFALIGARA' A
#
# COMPACT_ATOMS: atom_id res chain seq x y z
N MET A 1 -1.54 28.56 1.59
CA MET A 1 -0.98 28.00 2.84
C MET A 1 -0.17 26.78 2.43
N GLU A 2 1.13 26.93 2.22
CA GLU A 2 1.99 25.78 1.96
C GLU A 2 2.13 24.98 3.27
N PRO A 3 1.83 23.67 3.29
CA PRO A 3 2.07 22.87 4.47
C PRO A 3 3.57 22.91 4.83
N PRO A 4 3.94 22.91 6.13
CA PRO A 4 5.34 22.93 6.57
C PRO A 4 6.13 21.70 6.10
N PHE A 5 5.42 20.66 5.66
CA PHE A 5 5.95 19.49 4.99
C PHE A 5 5.58 19.59 3.51
N GLY A 6 6.56 19.80 2.63
CA GLY A 6 6.33 19.78 1.19
C GLY A 6 5.71 18.43 0.75
N PRO A 7 5.03 18.37 -0.40
CA PRO A 7 4.35 17.15 -0.89
C PRO A 7 5.33 15.98 -1.18
N LEU A 8 6.62 16.27 -1.13
CA LEU A 8 7.72 15.39 -1.44
C LEU A 8 8.31 14.80 -0.16
N LEU A 9 8.29 13.48 -0.05
CA LEU A 9 8.87 12.73 1.06
C LEU A 9 10.38 12.57 0.88
N VAL A 10 10.79 12.05 -0.28
CA VAL A 10 12.20 11.86 -0.64
C VAL A 10 12.36 12.11 -2.14
N LYS A 11 13.39 12.86 -2.52
CA LYS A 11 13.80 13.07 -3.91
C LYS A 11 15.12 12.38 -4.16
N LEU A 12 15.11 11.27 -4.89
CA LEU A 12 16.30 10.57 -5.34
C LEU A 12 16.47 10.82 -6.84
N GLY A 13 17.16 11.91 -7.19
CA GLY A 13 17.37 12.32 -8.59
C GLY A 13 16.05 12.54 -9.36
N PRO A 14 15.76 11.75 -10.42
CA PRO A 14 14.50 11.85 -11.17
C PRO A 14 13.28 11.24 -10.45
N LEU A 15 13.50 10.47 -9.37
CA LEU A 15 12.43 9.80 -8.64
C LEU A 15 11.93 10.69 -7.49
N ALA A 16 10.70 11.17 -7.63
CA ALA A 16 10.00 11.99 -6.63
C ALA A 16 8.99 11.12 -5.86
N ILE A 17 9.37 10.67 -4.66
CA ILE A 17 8.45 9.94 -3.78
C ILE A 17 7.60 10.97 -3.03
N HIS A 18 6.28 10.89 -3.21
CA HIS A 18 5.33 11.78 -2.55
C HIS A 18 4.74 11.13 -1.30
N TRP A 19 4.32 11.97 -0.35
CA TRP A 19 3.69 11.51 0.89
C TRP A 19 2.46 10.63 0.66
N TYR A 20 1.62 10.96 -0.33
CA TYR A 20 0.44 10.14 -0.63
C TYR A 20 0.81 8.72 -1.06
N GLY A 21 1.88 8.56 -1.87
CA GLY A 21 2.34 7.24 -2.30
C GLY A 21 2.90 6.42 -1.14
N PHE A 22 3.63 7.07 -0.23
CA PHE A 22 4.11 6.43 1.00
C PHE A 22 2.96 5.96 1.89
N LEU A 23 1.96 6.82 2.11
CA LEU A 23 0.79 6.49 2.93
C LEU A 23 -0.05 5.36 2.32
N ILE A 24 -0.21 5.35 1.00
CA ILE A 24 -0.90 4.26 0.29
C ILE A 24 -0.14 2.93 0.48
N ALA A 25 1.17 2.92 0.26
CA ALA A 25 1.99 1.72 0.44
C ALA A 25 1.91 1.21 1.89
N LEU A 26 1.98 2.12 2.86
CA LEU A 26 1.85 1.79 4.28
C LEU A 26 0.46 1.18 4.57
N GLY A 27 -0.60 1.77 4.04
CA GLY A 27 -1.97 1.27 4.19
C GLY A 27 -2.15 -0.14 3.61
N ILE A 28 -1.56 -0.41 2.44
CA ILE A 28 -1.60 -1.74 1.80
C ILE A 28 -0.92 -2.79 2.69
N VAL A 29 0.28 -2.49 3.20
CA VAL A 29 1.02 -3.43 4.06
C VAL A 29 0.28 -3.69 5.37
N LEU A 30 -0.24 -2.65 6.03
CA LEU A 30 -1.02 -2.80 7.26
C LEU A 30 -2.31 -3.59 7.01
N GLY A 31 -3.01 -3.33 5.91
CA GLY A 31 -4.20 -4.08 5.51
C GLY A 31 -3.91 -5.56 5.28
N ALA A 32 -2.81 -5.88 4.57
CA ALA A 32 -2.37 -7.24 4.35
C ALA A 32 -2.01 -7.96 5.66
N GLN A 33 -1.35 -7.28 6.60
CA GLN A 33 -1.05 -7.85 7.92
C GLN A 33 -2.32 -8.17 8.72
N VAL A 34 -3.30 -7.26 8.73
CA VAL A 34 -4.58 -7.49 9.41
C VAL A 34 -5.33 -8.65 8.75
N ALA A 35 -5.38 -8.70 7.42
CA ALA A 35 -6.05 -9.78 6.70
C ALA A 35 -5.37 -11.15 6.92
N THR A 36 -4.04 -11.17 6.95
CA THR A 36 -3.23 -12.35 7.32
C THR A 36 -3.55 -12.82 8.74
N TYR A 37 -3.66 -11.88 9.69
CA TYR A 37 -4.02 -12.19 11.08
C TYR A 37 -5.44 -12.77 11.19
N LEU A 38 -6.40 -12.21 10.46
CA LEU A 38 -7.76 -12.71 10.40
C LEU A 38 -7.85 -14.09 9.74
N ALA A 39 -7.12 -14.32 8.65
CA ALA A 39 -7.05 -15.61 7.96
C ALA A 39 -6.53 -16.71 8.90
N ARG A 40 -5.42 -16.44 9.60
CA ARG A 40 -4.87 -17.36 10.62
C ARG A 40 -5.89 -17.67 11.72
N ARG A 41 -6.64 -16.67 12.17
CA ARG A 41 -7.67 -16.85 13.21
C ARG A 41 -8.87 -17.64 12.69
N ALA A 42 -9.17 -17.56 11.41
CA ALA A 42 -10.22 -18.32 10.75
C ALA A 42 -9.80 -19.78 10.41
N GLY A 43 -8.53 -20.13 10.58
CA GLY A 43 -7.99 -21.43 10.19
C GLY A 43 -7.68 -21.53 8.68
N GLU A 44 -7.71 -20.40 7.98
CA GLU A 44 -7.38 -20.30 6.56
C GLU A 44 -5.88 -20.16 6.34
N ASP A 45 -5.42 -20.46 5.13
CA ASP A 45 -4.02 -20.27 4.75
C ASP A 45 -3.68 -18.77 4.58
N PRO A 46 -2.85 -18.18 5.46
CA PRO A 46 -2.43 -16.79 5.33
C PRO A 46 -1.63 -16.49 4.05
N GLU A 47 -1.05 -17.49 3.40
CA GLU A 47 -0.22 -17.31 2.19
C GLU A 47 -1.06 -16.78 1.03
N ILE A 48 -2.34 -17.17 0.96
CA ILE A 48 -3.31 -16.68 -0.02
C ILE A 48 -3.43 -15.15 0.00
N ILE A 49 -3.34 -14.51 1.17
CA ILE A 49 -3.43 -13.05 1.30
C ILE A 49 -2.26 -12.38 0.56
N TRP A 50 -1.06 -12.94 0.69
CA TRP A 50 0.15 -12.42 0.05
C TRP A 50 0.17 -12.69 -1.45
N ASP A 51 -0.31 -13.87 -1.87
CA ASP A 51 -0.47 -14.21 -3.29
C ASP A 51 -1.46 -13.28 -3.99
N MET A 52 -2.59 -12.99 -3.34
CA MET A 52 -3.59 -12.05 -3.88
C MET A 52 -3.14 -10.59 -3.84
N MET A 53 -2.16 -10.24 -3.01
CA MET A 53 -1.71 -8.86 -2.85
C MET A 53 -1.21 -8.27 -4.17
N VAL A 54 -0.53 -9.06 -5.01
CA VAL A 54 -0.08 -8.59 -6.34
C VAL A 54 -1.26 -8.18 -7.20
N VAL A 55 -2.30 -9.02 -7.26
CA VAL A 55 -3.52 -8.76 -8.01
C VAL A 55 -4.24 -7.52 -7.48
N VAL A 56 -4.42 -7.44 -6.15
CA VAL A 56 -5.07 -6.31 -5.49
C VAL A 56 -4.32 -5.00 -5.77
N VAL A 57 -2.99 -4.99 -5.70
CA VAL A 57 -2.17 -3.80 -6.00
C VAL A 57 -2.33 -3.37 -7.46
N LEU A 58 -2.36 -4.32 -8.41
CA LEU A 58 -2.60 -4.00 -9.82
C LEU A 58 -3.97 -3.36 -10.03
N PHE A 59 -5.03 -3.95 -9.47
CA PHE A 59 -6.38 -3.36 -9.55
C PHE A 59 -6.47 -2.02 -8.83
N ALA A 60 -5.79 -1.84 -7.70
CA ALA A 60 -5.73 -0.57 -6.99
C ALA A 60 -5.04 0.52 -7.82
N LEU A 61 -3.95 0.19 -8.54
CA LEU A 61 -3.27 1.12 -9.44
C LEU A 61 -4.15 1.51 -10.64
N ILE A 62 -4.87 0.55 -11.20
CA ILE A 62 -5.83 0.80 -12.29
C ILE A 62 -6.97 1.70 -11.78
N GLY A 63 -7.60 1.33 -10.66
CA GLY A 63 -8.71 2.10 -10.07
C GLY A 63 -8.31 3.47 -9.55
N ALA A 64 -7.04 3.68 -9.16
CA ALA A 64 -6.53 4.99 -8.79
C ALA A 64 -6.30 5.91 -10.00
N ARG A 65 -6.27 5.36 -11.22
CA ARG A 65 -5.99 6.09 -12.47
C ARG A 65 -7.19 6.17 -13.43
N ALA A 66 -8.19 5.31 -13.26
CA ALA A 66 -9.46 5.34 -13.99
C ALA A 66 -10.44 6.33 -13.36
#